data_AF-X1LJT8-F1
#
_entry.id   AF-X1LJT8-F1
#
_cell.length_a   1.000
_cell.length_b   1.000
_cell.length_c   1.000
_cell.angle_alpha   90.00
_cell.angle_beta   90.00
_cell.angle_gamma   90.00
#
_symmetry.space_group_name_H-M   'P 1'
#
loop_
_entity.id
_entity.type
_entity.pdbx_description
1 polymer ?
#
loop_
_entity_poly.entity_id
_entity_poly.type
_entity_poly.pdbx_seq_one_letter_code
_entity_poly.pdbx_strand_id
1 'polypeptide(L)'
;MEAHKLLCDNNWQPCSTLIMGLPKETSEDVLKTVELVERLDEYNSLIVPLFFVPIGALDTKKFFTVEDMLPEHWMLLGACVKHDMKWVGEMADSYFQSRPIQKILVGKFILNLMKKKLKPYIKQMNQGINPLSKQHPKD
;
A
#
# COMPACT_ATOMS: atom_id res chain seq x y z
N MET A 1 6.99 14.51 -0.16
CA MET A 1 7.15 14.70 1.29
C MET A 1 6.38 15.92 1.79
N GLU A 2 6.66 17.11 1.28
CA GLU A 2 6.09 18.40 1.76
C GLU A 2 4.56 18.42 1.86
N ALA A 3 3.84 17.92 0.86
CA ALA A 3 2.38 17.87 0.89
C ALA A 3 1.83 17.03 2.05
N HIS A 4 2.43 15.87 2.35
CA HIS A 4 2.00 15.04 3.49
C HIS A 4 2.29 15.73 4.81
N LYS A 5 3.48 16.35 4.93
CA LYS A 5 3.83 17.16 6.10
C LYS A 5 2.80 18.26 6.35
N LEU A 6 2.50 19.07 5.34
CA LEU A 6 1.56 20.19 5.46
C LEU A 6 0.18 19.71 5.90
N LEU A 7 -0.32 18.62 5.31
CA LEU A 7 -1.61 18.05 5.65
C LEU A 7 -1.61 17.51 7.09
N CYS A 8 -0.63 16.70 7.49
CA CYS A 8 -0.53 16.17 8.85
C CYS A 8 -0.37 17.27 9.90
N ASP A 9 0.45 18.29 9.64
CA ASP A 9 0.63 19.46 10.52
C ASP A 9 -0.70 20.23 10.73
N ASN A 10 -1.67 20.08 9.82
CA ASN A 10 -3.00 20.69 9.89
C ASN A 10 -4.11 19.69 10.30
N ASN A 11 -3.75 18.55 10.88
CA ASN A 11 -4.69 17.49 11.30
C ASN A 11 -5.48 16.85 10.13
N TRP A 12 -4.96 16.92 8.91
CA TRP A 12 -5.47 16.15 7.78
C TRP A 12 -4.75 14.82 7.69
N GLN A 13 -5.49 13.80 7.26
CA GLN A 13 -4.98 12.47 6.94
C GLN A 13 -4.81 12.38 5.41
N PRO A 14 -3.57 12.42 4.87
CA PRO A 14 -3.36 12.26 3.44
C PRO A 14 -3.77 10.86 2.97
N CYS A 15 -4.48 10.79 1.85
CA CYS A 15 -4.76 9.57 1.12
C CYS A 15 -4.21 9.72 -0.29
N SER A 16 -3.14 8.98 -0.58
CA SER A 16 -2.41 9.08 -1.84
C SER A 16 -2.60 7.82 -2.66
N THR A 17 -2.76 7.99 -3.96
CA THR A 17 -2.72 6.88 -4.92
C THR A 17 -1.46 6.99 -5.77
N LEU A 18 -0.79 5.87 -6.02
CA LEU A 18 0.30 5.78 -6.98
C LEU A 18 -0.09 4.79 -8.10
N ILE A 19 0.46 4.98 -9.29
CA ILE A 19 0.16 4.13 -10.45
C ILE A 19 1.38 3.29 -10.76
N MET A 20 1.18 1.98 -10.85
CA MET A 20 2.18 0.99 -11.23
C MET A 20 1.97 0.55 -12.67
N GLY A 21 3.05 0.29 -13.39
CA GLY A 21 3.02 -0.17 -14.77
C GLY A 21 2.90 0.94 -15.80
N LEU A 22 3.39 2.14 -15.50
CA LEU A 22 3.35 3.22 -16.48
C LEU A 22 4.15 2.84 -17.75
N PRO A 23 3.77 3.34 -18.94
CA PRO A 23 4.54 3.07 -20.16
C PRO A 23 6.00 3.50 -19.99
N LYS A 24 6.92 2.55 -20.24
CA LYS A 24 8.38 2.71 -20.08
C LYS A 24 8.89 2.75 -18.63
N GLU A 25 8.07 2.44 -17.63
CA GLU A 25 8.53 2.27 -16.25
C GLU A 25 9.57 1.15 -16.17
N THR A 26 10.67 1.41 -15.48
CA THR A 26 11.76 0.45 -15.27
C THR A 26 11.81 -0.04 -13.84
N SER A 27 12.49 -1.16 -13.58
CA SER A 27 12.69 -1.66 -12.20
C SER A 27 13.31 -0.62 -11.27
N GLU A 28 14.24 0.19 -11.77
CA GLU A 28 14.89 1.27 -11.03
C GLU A 28 13.89 2.38 -10.62
N ASP A 29 12.95 2.73 -11.50
CA ASP A 29 11.91 3.71 -11.19
C ASP A 29 10.97 3.19 -10.10
N VAL A 30 10.65 1.90 -10.14
CA VAL A 30 9.84 1.23 -9.12
C VAL A 30 10.57 1.23 -7.77
N LEU A 31 11.87 0.93 -7.73
CA LEU A 31 12.66 0.99 -6.50
C LEU A 31 12.74 2.39 -5.92
N LYS A 32 12.93 3.43 -6.74
CA LYS A 32 12.85 4.83 -6.27
C LYS A 32 11.48 5.17 -5.68
N THR A 33 10.43 4.55 -6.21
CA THR A 33 9.07 4.70 -5.67
C THR A 33 8.92 3.95 -4.35
N VAL A 34 9.53 2.77 -4.17
CA VAL A 34 9.63 2.08 -2.87
C VAL A 34 10.28 3.00 -1.84
N GLU A 35 11.45 3.55 -2.16
CA GLU A 35 12.15 4.48 -1.26
C GLU A 35 11.31 5.72 -0.93
N LEU A 36 10.53 6.21 -1.89
CA LEU A 36 9.60 7.31 -1.64
C LEU A 36 8.53 6.94 -0.60
N VAL A 37 7.92 5.76 -0.72
CA VAL A 37 6.93 5.25 0.25
C VAL A 37 7.57 5.09 1.63
N GLU A 38 8.78 4.53 1.70
CA GLU A 38 9.51 4.37 2.96
C GLU A 38 9.86 5.71 3.61
N ARG A 39 10.19 6.75 2.83
CA ARG A 39 10.35 8.10 3.39
C ARG A 39 9.03 8.66 3.91
N LEU A 40 7.91 8.37 3.24
CA LEU A 40 6.57 8.82 3.66
C LEU A 40 6.09 8.14 4.95
N ASP A 41 6.73 7.06 5.42
CA ASP A 41 6.37 6.38 6.68
C ASP A 41 6.34 7.30 7.91
N GLU A 42 6.94 8.48 7.88
CA GLU A 42 6.90 9.44 8.99
C GLU A 42 5.53 10.13 9.17
N TYR A 43 4.68 10.10 8.14
CA TYR A 43 3.37 10.76 8.15
C TYR A 43 2.25 9.75 8.28
N ASN A 44 1.29 10.03 9.17
CA ASN A 44 0.05 9.27 9.26
C ASN A 44 -0.74 9.48 7.97
N SER A 45 -0.61 8.55 7.03
CA SER A 45 -1.25 8.57 5.71
C SER A 45 -1.68 7.18 5.25
N LEU A 46 -2.50 7.15 4.20
CA LEU A 46 -2.87 5.95 3.46
C LEU A 46 -2.29 6.04 2.05
N ILE A 47 -1.61 4.99 1.58
CA ILE A 47 -0.98 4.96 0.25
C ILE A 47 -1.47 3.72 -0.50
N VAL A 48 -2.30 3.93 -1.53
CA VAL A 48 -2.92 2.85 -2.30
C VAL A 48 -2.27 2.75 -3.69
N PRO A 49 -1.55 1.67 -3.99
CA PRO A 49 -1.06 1.41 -5.34
C PRO A 49 -2.19 0.92 -6.24
N LEU A 50 -2.27 1.48 -7.45
CA LEU A 50 -3.22 1.11 -8.49
C LEU A 50 -2.47 0.69 -9.75
N PHE A 51 -3.06 -0.18 -10.55
CA PHE A 51 -2.49 -0.55 -11.84
C PHE A 51 -2.82 0.47 -12.92
N PHE A 52 -1.89 0.63 -13.86
CA PHE A 52 -2.09 1.47 -15.03
C PHE A 52 -3.21 0.92 -15.92
N VAL A 53 -4.14 1.82 -16.25
CA VAL A 53 -5.25 1.59 -17.19
C VAL A 53 -5.07 2.52 -18.39
N PRO A 54 -4.98 2.00 -19.62
CA PRO A 54 -4.81 2.82 -20.82
C PRO A 54 -6.11 3.57 -21.14
N ILE A 55 -6.09 4.89 -20.94
CA ILE A 55 -7.21 5.79 -21.24
C ILE A 55 -6.71 7.07 -21.90
N GLY A 56 -7.62 7.77 -22.60
CA GLY A 56 -7.33 9.05 -23.23
C GLY A 56 -6.16 8.95 -24.23
N ALA A 57 -5.17 9.83 -24.11
CA ALA A 57 -4.01 9.86 -25.00
C ALA A 57 -3.09 8.62 -24.93
N LEU A 58 -3.36 7.69 -24.00
CA LEU A 58 -2.61 6.45 -23.81
C LEU A 58 -3.45 5.20 -24.12
N ASP A 59 -4.60 5.34 -24.78
CA ASP A 59 -5.52 4.24 -25.13
C ASP A 59 -4.87 3.12 -25.97
N THR A 60 -3.84 3.45 -26.76
CA THR A 60 -3.04 2.48 -27.54
C THR A 60 -2.06 1.65 -26.72
N LYS A 61 -1.92 1.92 -25.41
CA LYS A 61 -1.00 1.17 -24.53
C LYS A 61 -1.69 -0.06 -23.94
N LYS A 62 -0.88 -1.02 -23.48
CA LYS A 62 -1.36 -2.24 -22.83
C LYS A 62 -1.84 -1.90 -21.41
N PHE A 63 -2.89 -2.59 -20.96
CA PHE A 63 -3.22 -2.68 -19.53
C PHE A 63 -2.06 -3.30 -18.76
N PHE A 64 -1.84 -2.81 -17.54
CA PHE A 64 -0.93 -3.43 -16.61
C PHE A 64 -1.70 -4.39 -15.69
N THR A 65 -1.23 -5.64 -15.60
CA THR A 65 -1.88 -6.68 -14.77
C THR A 65 -0.89 -7.34 -13.82
N VAL A 66 -1.38 -8.25 -12.97
CA VAL A 66 -0.54 -8.98 -12.01
C VAL A 66 0.57 -9.77 -12.72
N GLU A 67 0.30 -10.26 -13.92
CA GLU A 67 1.25 -11.01 -14.74
C GLU A 67 2.43 -10.15 -15.25
N ASP A 68 2.23 -8.83 -15.32
CA ASP A 68 3.25 -7.86 -15.74
C ASP A 68 4.12 -7.39 -14.55
N MET A 69 3.80 -7.79 -13.32
CA MET A 69 4.52 -7.35 -12.13
C MET A 69 5.92 -7.96 -12.03
N LEU A 70 6.93 -7.09 -12.19
CA LEU A 70 8.30 -7.31 -11.74
C LEU A 70 8.41 -7.60 -10.22
N PRO A 71 9.51 -8.21 -9.74
CA PRO A 71 9.79 -8.35 -8.31
C PRO A 71 9.70 -7.02 -7.54
N GLU A 72 10.19 -5.94 -8.12
CA GLU A 72 10.19 -4.60 -7.51
C GLU A 72 8.76 -4.07 -7.33
N HIS A 73 7.83 -4.44 -8.22
CA HIS A 73 6.41 -4.09 -8.07
C HIS A 73 5.80 -4.77 -6.84
N TRP A 74 6.18 -6.02 -6.56
CA TRP A 74 5.78 -6.68 -5.32
C TRP A 74 6.39 -6.00 -4.10
N MET A 75 7.64 -5.54 -4.18
CA MET A 75 8.27 -4.77 -3.11
C MET A 75 7.53 -3.45 -2.85
N LEU A 76 7.11 -2.74 -3.90
CA LEU A 76 6.31 -1.53 -3.81
C LEU A 76 4.95 -1.77 -3.15
N LEU A 77 4.24 -2.82 -3.57
CA LEU A 77 2.99 -3.22 -2.93
C LEU A 77 3.21 -3.57 -1.45
N GLY A 78 4.29 -4.28 -1.14
CA GLY A 78 4.70 -4.60 0.23
C GLY A 78 4.99 -3.36 1.08
N ALA A 79 5.69 -2.38 0.52
CA ALA A 79 5.98 -1.11 1.18
C ALA A 79 4.70 -0.32 1.49
N CYS A 80 3.77 -0.22 0.54
CA CYS A 80 2.48 0.45 0.75
C CYS A 80 1.66 -0.25 1.85
N VAL A 81 1.54 -1.58 1.79
CA VAL A 81 0.81 -2.35 2.80
C VAL A 81 1.46 -2.22 4.17
N LYS A 82 2.79 -2.22 4.24
CA LYS A 82 3.53 -2.02 5.50
C LYS A 82 3.28 -0.62 6.08
N HIS A 83 3.33 0.41 5.24
CA HIS A 83 3.00 1.80 5.60
C HIS A 83 1.59 1.90 6.18
N ASP A 84 0.59 1.43 5.44
CA ASP A 84 -0.81 1.50 5.85
C ASP A 84 -1.05 0.73 7.16
N MET A 85 -0.44 -0.45 7.32
CA MET A 85 -0.57 -1.24 8.55
C MET A 85 0.13 -0.60 9.75
N LYS A 86 1.14 0.24 9.56
CA LYS A 86 1.72 1.04 10.63
C LYS A 86 0.67 2.01 11.18
N TRP A 87 -0.01 2.74 10.29
CA TRP A 87 -0.88 3.86 10.61
C TRP A 87 -2.36 3.52 10.84
N VAL A 88 -2.85 2.37 10.35
CA VAL A 88 -4.26 1.95 10.45
C VAL A 88 -4.82 1.98 11.88
N GLY A 89 -3.97 1.75 12.89
CA GLY A 89 -4.38 1.83 14.29
C GLY A 89 -4.72 3.25 14.72
N GLU A 90 -3.86 4.20 14.38
CA GLU A 90 -4.05 5.62 14.68
C GLU A 90 -5.22 6.20 13.88
N MET A 91 -5.36 5.80 12.61
CA MET A 91 -6.51 6.15 11.78
C MET A 91 -7.82 5.64 12.38
N ALA A 92 -7.87 4.38 12.82
CA ALA A 92 -9.08 3.84 13.45
C ALA A 92 -9.43 4.58 14.75
N ASP A 93 -8.42 4.90 15.57
CA ASP A 93 -8.63 5.61 16.83
C ASP A 93 -9.21 7.02 16.62
N SER A 94 -8.76 7.73 15.57
CA SER A 94 -9.25 9.07 15.19
C SER A 94 -10.66 9.06 14.60
N TYR A 95 -11.02 8.07 13.78
CA TYR A 95 -12.36 7.98 13.17
C TYR A 95 -13.46 7.58 14.16
N PHE A 96 -13.17 6.67 15.10
CA PHE A 96 -14.21 6.09 15.98
C PHE A 96 -14.46 6.90 17.28
N GLN A 97 -14.14 8.21 17.33
CA GLN A 97 -14.24 9.05 18.55
C GLN A 97 -15.58 8.95 19.32
N SER A 98 -16.67 8.52 18.69
CA SER A 98 -18.03 8.50 19.26
C SER A 98 -18.49 7.20 19.97
N ARG A 99 -17.70 6.11 20.07
CA ARG A 99 -18.14 4.85 20.75
C ARG A 99 -17.04 4.10 21.55
N PRO A 100 -16.82 4.41 22.84
CA PRO A 100 -15.62 3.98 23.59
C PRO A 100 -15.52 2.50 23.98
N ILE A 101 -16.61 1.80 24.30
CA ILE A 101 -16.56 0.43 24.86
C ILE A 101 -16.47 -0.65 23.76
N GLN A 102 -17.13 -0.42 22.61
CA GLN A 102 -17.05 -1.31 21.45
C GLN A 102 -15.73 -1.13 20.66
N LYS A 103 -15.09 0.05 20.81
CA LYS A 103 -13.86 0.52 20.13
C LYS A 103 -12.62 -0.33 20.40
N ILE A 104 -12.33 -0.61 21.66
CA ILE A 104 -10.96 -0.94 22.07
C ILE A 104 -10.67 -2.44 21.92
N LEU A 105 -11.62 -3.30 22.32
CA LEU A 105 -11.34 -4.73 22.38
C LEU A 105 -11.47 -5.40 21.01
N VAL A 106 -12.59 -5.20 20.32
CA VAL A 106 -12.87 -5.85 19.03
C VAL A 106 -12.02 -5.21 17.92
N GLY A 107 -11.94 -3.88 17.88
CA GLY A 107 -11.15 -3.15 16.88
C GLY A 107 -9.66 -3.47 16.96
N LYS A 108 -9.03 -3.34 18.13
CA LYS A 108 -7.60 -3.65 18.29
C LYS A 108 -7.30 -5.13 18.12
N PHE A 109 -8.21 -6.02 18.54
CA PHE A 109 -8.04 -7.46 18.33
C PHE A 109 -8.11 -7.85 16.85
N ILE A 110 -9.11 -7.35 16.10
CA ILE A 110 -9.23 -7.57 14.65
C ILE A 110 -8.01 -6.99 13.93
N LEU A 111 -7.59 -5.76 14.24
CA LEU A 111 -6.41 -5.15 13.64
C LEU A 111 -5.14 -5.95 13.93
N ASN A 112 -4.95 -6.44 15.16
CA ASN A 112 -3.81 -7.28 15.51
C ASN A 112 -3.84 -8.64 14.79
N LEU A 113 -5.02 -9.25 14.63
CA LEU A 113 -5.21 -10.46 13.84
C LEU A 113 -4.86 -10.21 12.37
N MET A 114 -5.35 -9.12 11.79
CA MET A 114 -5.04 -8.72 10.41
C MET A 114 -3.54 -8.51 10.24
N LYS A 115 -2.89 -7.74 11.12
CA LYS A 115 -1.43 -7.53 11.11
C LYS A 115 -0.66 -8.85 11.16
N LYS A 116 -1.06 -9.78 12.05
CA LYS A 116 -0.44 -11.11 12.14
C LYS A 116 -0.64 -11.93 10.86
N LYS A 117 -1.86 -11.92 10.30
CA LYS A 117 -2.20 -12.66 9.09
C LYS A 117 -1.51 -12.09 7.84
N LEU A 118 -1.29 -10.78 7.78
CA LEU A 118 -0.66 -10.09 6.65
C LEU A 118 0.87 -10.18 6.67
N LYS A 119 1.48 -10.32 7.85
CA LYS A 119 2.93 -10.42 8.04
C LYS A 119 3.67 -11.40 7.09
N PRO A 120 3.22 -12.66 6.87
CA PRO A 120 3.88 -13.56 5.92
C PRO A 120 3.82 -13.05 4.48
N TYR A 121 2.68 -12.46 4.07
CA TYR A 121 2.51 -11.91 2.73
C TYR A 121 3.40 -10.69 2.50
N ILE A 122 3.48 -9.78 3.48
CA ILE A 122 4.40 -8.64 3.45
C ILE A 122 5.85 -9.12 3.35
N LYS A 123 6.23 -10.17 4.10
CA LYS A 123 7.58 -10.74 4.03
C LYS A 123 7.91 -11.26 2.62
N GLN A 124 6.97 -11.93 1.96
CA GLN A 124 7.15 -12.39 0.58
C GLN A 124 7.26 -11.22 -0.40
N MET A 125 6.36 -10.24 -0.29
CA MET A 125 6.35 -9.06 -1.14
C MET A 125 7.64 -8.24 -1.02
N ASN A 126 8.18 -8.07 0.19
CA ASN A 126 9.47 -7.40 0.40
C ASN A 126 10.67 -8.13 -0.23
N GLN A 127 10.51 -9.42 -0.54
CA GLN A 127 11.50 -10.23 -1.28
C GLN A 127 11.23 -10.24 -2.78
N GLY A 128 10.25 -9.46 -3.26
CA GLY A 128 9.80 -9.43 -4.64
C GLY A 128 8.99 -10.66 -5.08
N ILE A 129 8.46 -11.43 -4.12
CA ILE A 129 7.76 -12.69 -4.39
C ILE A 129 6.25 -12.43 -4.40
N ASN A 130 5.56 -12.91 -5.43
CA ASN A 130 4.10 -12.93 -5.48
C ASN A 130 3.53 -13.77 -4.31
N PRO A 131 2.82 -13.17 -3.35
CA PRO A 131 2.27 -13.84 -2.18
C PRO A 131 1.23 -14.94 -2.50
N LEU A 132 0.61 -14.87 -3.68
CA LEU A 132 -0.50 -15.72 -4.09
C LEU A 132 -0.05 -16.92 -4.95
N SER A 133 1.21 -16.93 -5.38
CA SER A 133 1.79 -17.97 -6.27
C SER A 133 1.71 -19.41 -5.75
N LYS A 134 1.45 -19.63 -4.45
CA LYS A 134 1.36 -20.97 -3.83
C LYS A 134 -0.06 -21.42 -3.47
N GLN A 135 -1.11 -20.64 -3.80
CA GLN A 135 -2.47 -20.89 -3.30
C GLN A 135 -3.44 -21.48 -4.33
N HIS A 136 -3.07 -21.56 -5.61
CA HIS A 136 -3.85 -22.28 -6.63
C HIS A 136 -2.96 -23.26 -7.38
N PRO A 137 -3.10 -24.59 -7.15
CA PRO A 137 -2.74 -25.57 -8.16
C PRO A 137 -3.46 -25.18 -9.44
N LYS A 138 -2.75 -25.18 -10.56
CA LYS A 138 -3.38 -25.10 -11.87
C LYS A 138 -4.18 -26.39 -12.04
N ASP A 139 -5.51 -26.29 -11.91
CA ASP A 139 -6.44 -27.28 -12.43
C ASP A 139 -6.48 -27.16 -13.97
#